data_AF-A0A944Y6Q8-F1
#
_entry.id   AF-A0A944Y6Q8-F1
#
_cell.length_a   1.000
_cell.length_b   1.000
_cell.length_c   1.000
_cell.angle_alpha   90.00
_cell.angle_beta   90.00
_cell.angle_gamma   90.00
#
_symmetry.space_group_name_H-M   'P 1'
#
loop_
_entity.id
_entity.type
_entity.pdbx_description
1 polymer ?
#
loop_
_entity_poly.entity_id
_entity_poly.type
_entity_poly.pdbx_seq_one_letter_code
_entity_poly.pdbx_strand_id
1 'polypeptide(L)'
;MKFAKQLSRLGTETAFAVSGAATQWAAKGHKVYPFHLADINILTPESIIEATAKGIRDGYTGYCPGAGIPELRDAIARDVGTKRGIKYTSENVS
;
A
#
# COMPACT_ATOMS: atom_id res chain seq x y z
N MET A 1 -5.25 25.60 20.39
CA MET A 1 -5.72 25.07 19.08
C MET A 1 -6.92 24.16 19.35
N LYS A 2 -8.03 24.29 18.62
CA LYS A 2 -9.25 23.49 18.85
C LYS A 2 -9.37 22.42 17.77
N PHE A 3 -9.31 21.15 18.17
CA PHE A 3 -9.43 20.01 17.25
C PHE A 3 -10.89 19.63 17.00
N ALA A 4 -11.13 18.94 15.87
CA ALA A 4 -12.43 18.33 15.57
C ALA A 4 -12.75 17.20 16.56
N LYS A 5 -14.01 17.09 17.00
CA LYS A 5 -14.43 16.09 18.00
C LYS A 5 -14.22 14.64 17.52
N GLN A 6 -14.30 14.40 16.21
CA GLN A 6 -14.16 13.09 15.60
C GLN A 6 -12.77 12.49 15.83
N LEU A 7 -11.74 13.32 15.99
CA LEU A 7 -10.38 12.85 16.26
C LEU A 7 -10.27 12.06 17.56
N SER A 8 -11.10 12.37 18.58
CA SER A 8 -11.09 11.62 19.84
C SER A 8 -11.64 10.20 19.71
N ARG A 9 -12.24 9.86 18.56
CA ARG A 9 -12.76 8.51 18.27
C ARG A 9 -11.73 7.64 17.55
N LEU A 10 -10.67 8.24 17.02
CA LEU A 10 -9.55 7.50 16.45
C LEU A 10 -8.70 7.05 17.64
N GLY A 11 -8.65 5.75 17.89
CA GLY A 11 -7.76 5.18 18.91
C GLY A 11 -6.28 5.37 18.54
N THR A 12 -5.40 4.77 19.32
CA THR A 12 -3.95 4.82 19.07
C THR A 12 -3.49 3.59 18.27
N GLU A 13 -2.65 3.81 17.26
CA GLU A 13 -1.98 2.73 16.55
C GLU A 13 -0.90 2.08 17.45
N THR A 14 -1.07 0.80 17.75
CA THR A 14 -0.22 0.08 18.72
C THR A 14 0.92 -0.68 18.05
N ALA A 15 0.78 -1.09 16.78
CA ALA A 15 1.81 -1.81 16.06
C ALA A 15 3.10 -0.99 15.94
N PHE A 16 2.99 0.31 15.61
CA PHE A 16 4.15 1.20 15.54
C PHE A 16 4.81 1.49 16.89
N ALA A 17 4.03 1.49 17.98
CA ALA A 17 4.60 1.62 19.33
C ALA A 17 5.51 0.43 19.66
N VAL A 18 5.07 -0.79 19.29
CA VAL A 18 5.88 -2.00 19.42
C VAL A 18 7.11 -1.93 18.50
N SER A 19 6.98 -1.42 17.27
CA SER A 19 8.12 -1.21 16.37
C SER A 19 9.18 -0.27 16.95
N GLY A 20 8.74 0.80 17.62
CA GLY A 20 9.64 1.72 18.33
C GLY A 20 10.42 1.02 19.44
N ALA A 21 9.72 0.26 20.29
CA ALA A 21 10.36 -0.51 21.36
C ALA A 21 11.31 -1.60 20.84
N ALA A 22 10.90 -2.31 19.78
CA ALA A 22 11.70 -3.33 19.12
C ALA A 22 13.00 -2.76 18.54
N THR A 23 12.92 -1.60 17.88
CA THR A 23 14.10 -0.88 17.34
C THR A 23 15.05 -0.47 18.45
N GLN A 24 14.54 0.11 19.55
CA GLN A 24 15.36 0.49 20.70
C GLN A 24 16.04 -0.71 21.36
N TRP A 25 15.37 -1.86 21.39
CA TRP A 25 15.93 -3.09 21.92
C TRP A 25 17.02 -3.66 21.00
N ALA A 26 16.78 -3.67 19.69
CA ALA A 26 17.77 -4.09 18.70
C ALA A 26 19.03 -3.21 18.74
N ALA A 27 18.89 -1.90 18.93
CA ALA A 27 20.00 -0.95 19.05
C ALA A 27 20.93 -1.23 20.26
N LYS A 28 20.46 -1.98 21.27
CA LYS A 28 21.29 -2.45 22.39
C LYS A 28 22.08 -3.72 22.08
N GLY A 29 22.05 -4.19 20.83
CA GLY A 29 22.75 -5.40 20.36
C GLY A 29 21.94 -6.69 20.49
N HIS A 30 20.67 -6.62 20.87
CA HIS A 30 19.82 -7.80 20.97
C HIS A 30 19.26 -8.21 19.61
N LYS A 31 19.19 -9.52 19.35
CA LYS A 31 18.50 -10.04 18.17
C LYS A 31 16.98 -9.92 18.35
N VAL A 32 16.31 -9.31 17.37
CA VAL A 32 14.86 -9.11 17.36
C VAL A 32 14.24 -9.81 16.15
N TYR A 33 13.13 -10.51 16.38
CA TYR A 33 12.30 -11.10 15.32
C TYR A 33 10.96 -10.34 15.28
N PRO A 34 10.75 -9.46 14.29
CA PRO A 34 9.62 -8.55 14.28
C PRO A 34 8.35 -9.23 13.74
N PHE A 35 7.52 -9.79 14.62
CA PHE A 35 6.21 -10.37 14.25
C PHE A 35 5.01 -9.41 14.46
N HIS A 36 5.29 -8.12 14.61
CA HIS A 36 4.29 -7.09 14.94
C HIS A 36 3.93 -6.20 13.74
N LEU A 37 4.64 -6.31 12.62
CA LEU A 37 4.35 -5.58 11.37
C LEU A 37 3.89 -6.54 10.29
N ALA A 38 2.95 -6.08 9.47
CA ALA A 38 2.39 -6.84 8.35
C ALA A 38 3.20 -6.72 7.06
N ASP A 39 4.36 -6.05 7.08
CA ASP A 39 5.26 -6.05 5.93
C ASP A 39 5.76 -7.47 5.67
N ILE A 40 5.51 -7.94 4.45
CA ILE A 40 5.82 -9.31 4.03
C ILE A 40 7.34 -9.46 3.84
N ASN A 41 8.11 -8.37 3.78
CA ASN A 41 9.57 -8.36 3.58
C ASN A 41 10.02 -9.13 2.32
N ILE A 42 9.16 -9.15 1.29
CA ILE A 42 9.48 -9.70 -0.03
C ILE A 42 9.76 -8.53 -0.95
N LEU A 43 10.84 -8.65 -1.74
CA LEU A 43 11.16 -7.65 -2.75
C LEU A 43 10.02 -7.53 -3.77
N THR A 44 9.70 -6.29 -4.13
CA THR A 44 8.82 -6.04 -5.27
C THR A 44 9.34 -6.80 -6.50
N PRO A 45 8.49 -7.56 -7.22
CA PRO A 45 8.91 -8.28 -8.41
C PRO A 45 9.59 -7.38 -9.46
N GLU A 46 10.65 -7.89 -10.09
CA GLU A 46 11.46 -7.17 -11.08
C GLU A 46 10.63 -6.56 -12.22
N SER A 47 9.62 -7.29 -12.70
CA SER A 47 8.72 -6.82 -13.77
C SER A 47 7.98 -5.54 -13.38
N ILE A 48 7.65 -5.36 -12.10
CA ILE A 48 6.98 -4.16 -11.59
C ILE A 48 8.01 -3.03 -11.47
N ILE A 49 9.20 -3.31 -10.95
CA ILE A 49 10.30 -2.33 -10.83
C ILE A 49 10.62 -1.75 -12.21
N GLU A 50 10.81 -2.59 -13.22
CA GLU A 50 11.13 -2.15 -14.58
C GLU A 50 9.98 -1.39 -15.24
N ALA A 51 8.74 -1.83 -15.07
CA ALA A 51 7.57 -1.11 -15.58
C ALA A 51 7.42 0.28 -14.93
N THR A 52 7.64 0.40 -13.62
CA THR A 52 7.63 1.68 -12.90
C THR A 52 8.76 2.58 -13.39
N ALA A 53 9.99 2.06 -13.49
CA ALA A 53 11.14 2.83 -13.96
C ALA A 53 10.93 3.32 -15.40
N LYS A 54 10.37 2.47 -16.27
CA LYS A 54 9.97 2.88 -17.63
C LYS A 54 8.90 3.97 -17.58
N GLY A 55 7.85 3.82 -16.78
CA GLY A 55 6.78 4.81 -16.66
C GLY A 55 7.31 6.20 -16.27
N ILE A 56 8.25 6.24 -15.32
CA ILE A 56 8.92 7.50 -14.94
C ILE A 56 9.71 8.07 -16.12
N ARG A 57 10.51 7.25 -16.82
CA ARG A 57 11.32 7.69 -17.98
C ARG A 57 10.46 8.17 -19.15
N ASP A 58 9.30 7.57 -19.37
CA ASP A 58 8.35 7.94 -20.41
C ASP A 58 7.54 9.22 -20.05
N GLY A 59 7.73 9.78 -18.85
CA GLY A 59 7.09 11.03 -18.44
C GLY A 59 5.71 10.88 -17.80
N TYR A 60 5.34 9.68 -17.33
CA TYR A 60 4.10 9.46 -16.55
C TYR A 60 4.24 9.98 -15.11
N THR A 61 4.39 11.29 -14.95
CA THR A 61 4.65 11.97 -13.66
C THR A 61 3.60 13.05 -13.32
N GLY A 62 2.53 13.14 -14.10
CA GLY A 62 1.45 14.10 -13.92
C GLY A 62 0.30 13.58 -13.07
N TYR A 63 -0.75 14.40 -12.95
CA TYR A 63 -1.99 13.99 -12.28
C TYR A 63 -2.62 12.79 -12.98
N CYS A 64 -3.06 11.83 -12.18
CA CYS A 64 -3.96 10.78 -12.62
C CYS A 64 -5.43 11.22 -12.45
N PRO A 65 -6.37 10.65 -13.23
CA PRO A 65 -7.79 10.80 -12.95
C PRO A 65 -8.12 10.38 -11.51
N GLY A 66 -9.13 10.99 -10.89
CA GLY A 66 -9.47 10.72 -9.48
C GLY A 66 -9.85 9.26 -9.18
N ALA A 67 -10.34 8.53 -10.18
CA ALA A 67 -10.64 7.09 -10.09
C ALA A 67 -9.47 6.17 -10.51
N GLY A 68 -8.30 6.74 -10.82
CA GLY A 68 -7.16 6.03 -11.40
C GLY A 68 -7.16 6.00 -12.93
N ILE A 69 -6.03 5.56 -13.50
CA ILE A 69 -5.84 5.44 -14.96
C ILE A 69 -6.73 4.33 -15.56
N PRO A 70 -7.29 4.51 -16.77
CA PRO A 70 -8.18 3.53 -17.39
C PRO A 70 -7.59 2.12 -17.46
N GLU A 71 -6.32 2.01 -17.83
CA GLU A 71 -5.61 0.75 -18.05
C GLU A 71 -5.53 -0.10 -16.77
N LEU A 72 -5.29 0.54 -15.62
CA LEU A 72 -5.25 -0.13 -14.33
C LEU A 72 -6.65 -0.57 -13.90
N ARG A 73 -7.65 0.29 -14.11
CA ARG A 73 -9.06 -0.02 -13.77
C ARG A 73 -9.56 -1.23 -14.54
N ASP A 74 -9.30 -1.27 -15.85
CA ASP A 74 -9.66 -2.40 -16.71
C ASP A 74 -8.90 -3.68 -16.30
N ALA A 75 -7.60 -3.55 -15.97
CA ALA A 75 -6.79 -4.68 -15.52
C ALA A 75 -7.32 -5.30 -14.21
N ILE A 76 -7.67 -4.47 -13.22
CA ILE A 76 -8.24 -4.92 -11.94
C ILE A 76 -9.61 -5.56 -12.14
N ALA A 77 -10.50 -4.93 -12.90
CA ALA A 77 -11.83 -5.47 -13.17
C ALA A 77 -11.75 -6.87 -13.80
N ARG A 78 -10.85 -7.04 -14.78
CA ARG A 78 -10.61 -8.33 -15.43
C ARG A 78 -10.00 -9.36 -14.47
N ASP A 79 -8.95 -9.00 -13.74
CA ASP A 79 -8.23 -9.94 -12.85
C ASP A 79 -9.15 -10.46 -11.74
N VAL A 80 -9.78 -9.55 -11.01
CA VAL A 80 -10.70 -9.86 -9.91
C VAL A 80 -11.91 -10.60 -10.44
N GLY A 81 -12.47 -10.15 -11.56
CA GLY A 81 -13.65 -10.77 -12.16
C GLY A 81 -13.40 -12.21 -12.61
N THR A 82 -12.28 -12.45 -13.28
CA THR A 82 -11.88 -13.80 -13.73
C THR A 82 -11.64 -14.73 -12.55
N LYS A 83 -10.91 -14.28 -11.52
CA LYS A 83 -10.61 -15.09 -10.33
C LYS A 83 -11.83 -15.43 -9.50
N ARG A 84 -12.87 -14.60 -9.54
CA ARG A 84 -14.09 -14.76 -8.74
C ARG A 84 -15.29 -15.29 -9.53
N GLY A 85 -15.18 -15.43 -10.85
CA GLY A 85 -16.30 -15.81 -11.72
C GLY A 85 -17.41 -14.75 -11.77
N ILE A 86 -17.07 -13.48 -11.54
CA ILE A 86 -18.02 -12.34 -11.53
C ILE A 86 -17.61 -11.37 -12.63
N LYS A 87 -18.57 -10.84 -13.40
CA LYS A 87 -18.27 -9.82 -14.41
C LYS A 87 -18.17 -8.45 -13.76
N TYR A 88 -16.98 -7.85 -13.80
CA TYR A 88 -16.75 -6.44 -13.48
C TYR A 88 -16.33 -5.66 -14.73
N THR A 89 -16.60 -4.36 -14.73
CA THR A 89 -16.04 -3.39 -15.68
C THR A 89 -15.22 -2.34 -14.92
N SER A 90 -14.49 -1.48 -15.62
CA SER A 90 -13.75 -0.37 -14.98
C SER A 90 -14.66 0.58 -14.19
N GLU A 91 -15.96 0.64 -14.50
CA GLU A 91 -16.95 1.40 -13.71
C GLU A 91 -17.09 0.90 -12.27
N ASN A 92 -16.68 -0.33 -11.98
CA ASN A 92 -16.69 -0.90 -10.63
C ASN A 92 -15.38 -0.66 -9.86
N VAL A 93 -14.39 0.00 -10.47
CA VAL A 93 -13.06 0.22 -9.89
C VAL A 93 -12.79 1.72 -9.76
N SER A 94 -12.47 2.17 -8.55
CA SER A 94 -12.17 3.55 -8.17
C SER A 94 -10.81 3.69 -7.52
#